data_AF-A0A661H4T8-F1
#
_entry.id   AF-A0A661H4T8-F1
#
_cell.length_a   1.000
_cell.length_b   1.000
_cell.length_c   1.000
_cell.angle_alpha   90.00
_cell.angle_beta   90.00
_cell.angle_gamma   90.00
#
_symmetry.space_group_name_H-M   'P 1'
#
loop_
_entity.id
_entity.type
_entity.pdbx_description
1 polymer ?
#
loop_
_entity_poly.entity_id
_entity_poly.type
_entity_poly.pdbx_seq_one_letter_code
_entity_poly.pdbx_strand_id
1 'polypeptide(L)'
;MKAVRMRNQAAGRAKREQGVALAMLLWFVAALTILVAGIVSVSRTDVKMVQLQLQNARTTAIGDGATLLAMSDLLLLKEAGEFAGRGIFRGAYTLGELAVEVQARSTAGLVNLNMASVELLSKLFEFGAALDVKEAKILADNIVAWRTPQLMEVN
;
A
#
# COMPACT_ATOMS: atom_id res chain seq x y z
N MET A 1 -5.49 12.21 83.95
CA MET A 1 -5.73 13.16 82.85
C MET A 1 -5.24 12.72 81.45
N LYS A 2 -4.89 11.44 81.19
CA LYS A 2 -4.37 10.98 79.87
C LYS A 2 -5.38 10.29 78.93
N ALA A 3 -6.52 9.80 79.44
CA ALA A 3 -7.45 8.95 78.67
C ALA A 3 -8.27 9.69 77.59
N VAL A 4 -8.54 10.99 77.77
CA VAL A 4 -9.36 11.78 76.82
C VAL A 4 -8.59 12.16 75.54
N ARG A 5 -7.25 12.27 75.60
CA ARG A 5 -6.43 12.59 74.41
C ARG A 5 -6.29 11.43 73.43
N MET A 6 -6.41 10.16 73.86
CA MET A 6 -6.26 8.99 72.97
C MET A 6 -7.49 8.74 72.08
N ARG A 7 -8.70 9.00 72.57
CA ARG A 7 -9.94 8.85 71.75
C ARG A 7 -10.03 9.86 70.62
N ASN A 8 -9.62 11.12 70.85
CA ASN A 8 -9.62 12.14 69.80
C ASN A 8 -8.51 11.96 68.74
N GLN A 9 -7.40 11.29 69.08
CA GLN A 9 -6.32 11.02 68.12
C GLN A 9 -6.63 9.87 67.15
N ALA A 10 -7.40 8.86 67.56
CA ALA A 10 -7.83 7.76 66.70
C ALA A 10 -8.85 8.21 65.64
N ALA A 11 -9.81 9.05 66.02
CA ALA A 11 -10.83 9.58 65.11
C ALA A 11 -10.26 10.52 64.03
N GLY A 12 -9.23 11.32 64.36
CA GLY A 12 -8.52 12.17 63.40
C GLY A 12 -7.66 11.40 62.40
N ARG A 13 -7.11 10.22 62.80
CA ARG A 13 -6.38 9.31 61.89
C ARG A 13 -7.31 8.61 60.90
N ALA A 14 -8.44 8.07 61.35
CA ALA A 14 -9.39 7.40 60.47
C ALA A 14 -9.98 8.34 59.39
N LYS A 15 -10.25 9.61 59.73
CA LYS A 15 -10.71 10.62 58.75
C LYS A 15 -9.62 11.01 57.73
N ARG A 16 -8.35 11.05 58.16
CA ARG A 16 -7.20 11.30 57.26
C ARG A 16 -6.91 10.09 56.35
N GLU A 17 -7.01 8.88 56.89
CA GLU A 17 -6.81 7.64 56.13
C GLU A 17 -7.92 7.39 55.10
N GLN A 18 -9.17 7.79 55.39
CA GLN A 18 -10.27 7.74 54.42
C GLN A 18 -10.00 8.60 53.18
N GLY A 19 -9.42 9.79 53.33
CA GLY A 19 -9.08 10.65 52.19
C GLY A 19 -8.00 10.02 51.30
N VAL A 20 -7.00 9.39 51.92
CA VAL A 20 -5.90 8.71 51.21
C VAL A 20 -6.40 7.45 50.51
N ALA A 21 -7.23 6.64 51.18
CA ALA A 21 -7.81 5.43 50.58
C ALA A 21 -8.71 5.74 49.38
N LEU A 22 -9.52 6.79 49.46
CA LEU A 22 -10.35 7.23 48.33
C LEU A 22 -9.50 7.74 47.16
N ALA A 23 -8.42 8.49 47.45
CA ALA A 23 -7.49 8.95 46.43
C ALA A 23 -6.78 7.78 45.72
N MET A 24 -6.37 6.76 46.48
CA MET A 24 -5.79 5.54 45.91
C MET A 24 -6.80 4.78 45.04
N LEU A 25 -8.06 4.66 45.46
CA LEU A 25 -9.10 4.03 44.65
C LEU A 25 -9.32 4.78 43.34
N LEU A 26 -9.47 6.10 43.40
CA LEU A 26 -9.60 6.94 42.20
C LEU A 26 -8.41 6.77 41.27
N TRP A 27 -7.19 6.69 41.83
CA TRP A 27 -6.00 6.44 41.04
C TRP A 27 -5.99 5.05 40.39
N PHE A 28 -6.40 4.01 41.12
CA PHE A 28 -6.53 2.65 40.56
C PHE A 28 -7.59 2.58 39.46
N VAL A 29 -8.74 3.22 39.66
CA VAL A 29 -9.80 3.30 38.64
C VAL A 29 -9.31 4.06 37.41
N ALA A 30 -8.58 5.16 37.60
CA ALA A 30 -7.96 5.89 36.49
C ALA A 30 -6.94 5.03 35.74
N ALA A 31 -6.04 4.34 36.45
CA ALA A 31 -5.05 3.46 35.85
C ALA A 31 -5.70 2.29 35.08
N LEU A 32 -6.74 1.66 35.65
CA LEU A 32 -7.51 0.60 34.99
C LEU A 32 -8.22 1.13 33.74
N THR A 33 -8.81 2.31 33.80
CA THR A 33 -9.49 2.93 32.65
C THR A 33 -8.52 3.19 31.51
N ILE A 34 -7.32 3.69 31.81
CA ILE A 34 -6.25 3.89 30.82
C ILE A 34 -5.84 2.54 30.19
N LEU A 35 -5.69 1.49 31.01
CA LEU A 35 -5.33 0.15 30.56
C LEU A 35 -6.38 -0.42 29.59
N VAL A 36 -7.66 -0.35 29.98
CA VAL A 36 -8.79 -0.80 29.14
C VAL A 36 -8.87 0.00 27.84
N ALA A 37 -8.71 1.33 27.91
CA ALA A 37 -8.70 2.18 26.72
C ALA A 37 -7.57 1.81 25.76
N GLY A 38 -6.38 1.50 26.28
CA GLY A 38 -5.24 1.01 25.51
C GLY A 38 -5.57 -0.29 24.75
N ILE A 39 -6.13 -1.28 25.44
CA ILE A 39 -6.50 -2.58 24.83
C ILE A 39 -7.55 -2.40 23.74
N VAL A 40 -8.60 -1.60 23.99
CA VAL A 40 -9.65 -1.33 23.01
C VAL A 40 -9.10 -0.60 21.77
N SER A 41 -8.15 0.32 21.96
CA SER A 41 -7.50 1.04 20.87
C SER A 41 -6.71 0.09 19.97
N VAL A 42 -5.93 -0.83 20.55
CA VAL A 42 -5.17 -1.85 19.81
C VAL A 42 -6.12 -2.77 19.05
N SER A 43 -7.16 -3.32 19.70
CA SER A 43 -8.12 -4.21 19.05
C SER A 43 -8.84 -3.56 17.85
N ARG A 44 -9.22 -2.27 17.97
CA ARG A 44 -9.80 -1.52 16.84
C ARG A 44 -8.81 -1.35 15.69
N THR A 45 -7.53 -1.19 15.99
CA THR A 45 -6.48 -1.04 14.99
C THR A 45 -6.25 -2.37 14.25
N ASP A 46 -6.20 -3.47 14.98
CA ASP A 46 -6.04 -4.82 14.39
C ASP A 46 -7.21 -5.16 13.45
N VAL A 47 -8.45 -4.86 13.85
CA VAL A 47 -9.64 -5.07 13.00
C VAL A 47 -9.55 -4.25 11.72
N LYS A 48 -9.15 -2.98 11.80
CA LYS A 48 -8.96 -2.13 10.61
C LYS A 48 -7.88 -2.68 9.70
N MET A 49 -6.77 -3.18 10.26
CA MET A 49 -5.68 -3.74 9.47
C MET A 49 -6.11 -5.01 8.71
N VAL A 50 -6.83 -5.92 9.37
CA VAL A 50 -7.39 -7.12 8.73
C VAL A 50 -8.38 -6.75 7.63
N GLN A 51 -9.24 -5.74 7.85
CA GLN A 51 -10.16 -5.25 6.83
C GLN A 51 -9.44 -4.73 5.59
N LEU A 52 -8.35 -3.97 5.76
CA LEU A 52 -7.55 -3.48 4.64
C LEU A 52 -6.88 -4.63 3.87
N GLN A 53 -6.33 -5.62 4.56
CA GLN A 53 -5.73 -6.79 3.91
C GLN A 53 -6.76 -7.56 3.09
N LEU A 54 -7.97 -7.75 3.64
CA LEU A 54 -9.06 -8.43 2.93
C LEU A 54 -9.52 -7.62 1.71
N GLN A 55 -9.63 -6.30 1.83
CA GLN A 55 -9.97 -5.44 0.70
C GLN A 55 -8.90 -5.48 -0.40
N ASN A 56 -7.62 -5.46 -0.04
CA ASN A 56 -6.53 -5.58 -1.00
C ASN A 56 -6.56 -6.94 -1.71
N ALA A 57 -6.69 -8.03 -0.96
CA ALA A 57 -6.80 -9.37 -1.54
C ALA A 57 -8.01 -9.50 -2.48
N ARG A 58 -9.16 -8.93 -2.09
CA ARG A 58 -10.37 -8.91 -2.92
C ARG A 58 -10.17 -8.11 -4.20
N THR A 59 -9.57 -6.92 -4.12
CA THR A 59 -9.29 -6.08 -5.30
C THR A 59 -8.32 -6.76 -6.26
N THR A 60 -7.27 -7.42 -5.74
CA THR A 60 -6.34 -8.20 -6.57
C THR A 60 -7.06 -9.35 -7.27
N ALA A 61 -7.83 -10.16 -6.53
CA ALA A 61 -8.57 -11.28 -7.11
C ALA A 61 -9.59 -10.84 -8.18
N ILE A 62 -10.26 -9.69 -7.96
CA ILE A 62 -11.18 -9.11 -8.94
C ILE A 62 -10.42 -8.62 -10.19
N GLY A 63 -9.26 -7.98 -10.01
CA GLY A 63 -8.41 -7.54 -11.12
C GLY A 63 -7.91 -8.71 -11.97
N ASP A 64 -7.47 -9.79 -11.32
CA ASP A 64 -7.02 -11.01 -11.99
C ASP A 64 -8.19 -11.67 -12.75
N GLY A 65 -9.36 -11.77 -12.12
CA GLY A 65 -10.57 -12.32 -12.75
C GLY A 65 -11.03 -11.50 -13.96
N ALA A 66 -11.05 -10.17 -13.84
CA ALA A 66 -11.38 -9.28 -14.95
C ALA A 66 -10.37 -9.39 -16.10
N THR A 67 -9.08 -9.55 -15.78
CA THR A 67 -8.02 -9.74 -16.77
C THR A 67 -8.20 -11.05 -17.53
N LEU A 68 -8.50 -12.15 -16.85
CA LEU A 68 -8.76 -13.45 -17.51
C LEU A 68 -9.96 -13.37 -18.45
N LEU A 69 -11.06 -12.73 -18.03
CA LEU A 69 -12.23 -12.52 -18.86
C LEU A 69 -11.89 -11.67 -20.09
N ALA A 70 -11.17 -10.57 -19.89
CA ALA A 70 -10.70 -9.71 -20.97
C ALA A 70 -9.80 -10.43 -21.97
N MET A 71 -8.93 -11.32 -21.50
CA MET A 71 -8.09 -12.14 -22.37
C MET A 71 -8.91 -13.16 -23.17
N SER A 72 -9.93 -13.77 -22.56
CA SER A 72 -10.86 -14.68 -23.24
C SER A 72 -11.61 -13.94 -24.36
N ASP A 73 -12.18 -12.78 -24.08
CA ASP A 73 -12.92 -11.98 -25.06
C ASP A 73 -12.00 -11.50 -26.20
N LEU A 74 -10.78 -11.08 -25.88
CA LEU A 74 -9.78 -10.70 -26.88
C LEU A 74 -9.41 -11.89 -27.78
N LEU A 75 -9.24 -13.10 -27.22
CA LEU A 75 -8.98 -14.31 -28.00
C LEU A 75 -10.14 -14.63 -28.94
N LEU A 76 -11.39 -14.57 -28.46
CA LEU A 76 -12.58 -14.79 -29.28
C LEU A 76 -12.66 -13.78 -30.43
N LEU A 77 -12.42 -12.49 -30.17
CA LEU A 77 -12.38 -11.45 -31.20
C LEU A 77 -11.26 -11.70 -32.23
N LYS A 78 -10.11 -12.21 -31.77
CA LYS A 78 -8.99 -12.55 -32.66
C LYS A 78 -9.34 -13.75 -33.55
N GLU A 79 -9.99 -14.77 -33.00
CA GLU A 79 -10.44 -15.95 -33.74
C GLU A 79 -11.53 -15.61 -34.77
N ALA A 80 -12.44 -14.70 -34.40
CA ALA A 80 -13.46 -14.15 -35.31
C ALA A 80 -12.88 -13.22 -36.39
N GLY A 81 -11.59 -12.85 -36.30
CA GLY A 81 -10.95 -11.89 -37.21
C GLY A 81 -11.35 -10.43 -36.97
N GLU A 82 -12.10 -10.15 -35.91
CA GLU A 82 -12.59 -8.81 -35.55
C GLU A 82 -11.53 -7.96 -34.84
N PHE A 83 -10.48 -8.59 -34.30
CA PHE A 83 -9.37 -7.91 -33.66
C PHE A 83 -8.01 -8.34 -34.21
N ALA A 84 -7.40 -7.47 -35.01
CA ALA A 84 -6.10 -7.70 -35.64
C ALA A 84 -4.88 -7.45 -34.71
N GLY A 85 -5.09 -7.33 -33.39
CA GLY A 85 -4.00 -7.01 -32.45
C GLY A 85 -3.48 -5.57 -32.54
N ARG A 86 -4.19 -4.70 -33.26
CA ARG A 86 -3.89 -3.27 -33.39
C ARG A 86 -4.98 -2.45 -32.70
N GLY A 87 -4.60 -1.38 -32.01
CA GLY A 87 -5.52 -0.51 -31.28
C GLY A 87 -5.63 -0.85 -29.79
N ILE A 88 -6.67 -0.29 -29.16
CA ILE A 88 -6.98 -0.48 -27.75
C ILE A 88 -8.23 -1.36 -27.66
N PHE A 89 -8.09 -2.54 -27.08
CA PHE A 89 -9.24 -3.35 -26.65
C PHE A 89 -9.78 -2.75 -25.35
N ARG A 90 -11.12 -2.65 -25.25
CA ARG A 90 -11.82 -2.22 -24.04
C ARG A 90 -12.89 -3.24 -23.69
N GLY A 91 -12.87 -3.73 -22.47
CA GLY A 91 -13.90 -4.61 -21.92
C GLY A 91 -14.42 -4.04 -20.60
N ALA A 92 -15.71 -4.24 -20.34
CA ALA A 92 -16.33 -3.87 -19.08
C ALA A 92 -16.97 -5.11 -18.46
N TYR A 93 -16.55 -5.44 -17.23
CA TYR A 93 -16.96 -6.65 -16.54
C TYR A 93 -17.55 -6.29 -15.18
N THR A 94 -18.51 -7.07 -14.72
CA THR A 94 -19.05 -6.96 -13.36
C THR A 94 -18.67 -8.20 -12.59
N LEU A 95 -17.84 -8.04 -11.54
CA LEU A 95 -17.40 -9.12 -10.67
C LEU A 95 -17.93 -8.88 -9.25
N GLY A 96 -19.00 -9.61 -8.90
CA GLY A 96 -19.76 -9.34 -7.68
C GLY A 96 -20.48 -8.00 -7.76
N GLU A 97 -20.12 -7.07 -6.88
CA GLU A 97 -20.71 -5.72 -6.81
C GLU A 97 -19.84 -4.65 -7.50
N LEU A 98 -18.69 -5.03 -8.07
CA LEU A 98 -17.72 -4.12 -8.64
C LEU A 98 -17.75 -4.18 -10.17
N ALA A 99 -17.89 -3.00 -10.78
CA ALA A 99 -17.68 -2.81 -12.20
C ALA A 99 -16.18 -2.54 -12.46
N VAL A 100 -15.60 -3.28 -13.40
CA VAL A 100 -14.19 -3.21 -13.77
C VAL A 100 -14.08 -2.93 -15.26
N GLU A 101 -13.37 -1.87 -15.62
CA GLU A 101 -12.98 -1.59 -16.99
C GLU A 101 -11.56 -2.11 -17.23
N VAL A 102 -11.38 -2.88 -18.29
CA VAL A 102 -10.09 -3.42 -18.70
C VAL A 102 -9.72 -2.83 -20.06
N GLN A 103 -8.51 -2.29 -20.17
CA GLN A 103 -7.96 -1.80 -21.42
C GLN A 103 -6.68 -2.57 -21.76
N ALA A 104 -6.65 -3.18 -22.94
CA ALA A 104 -5.44 -3.86 -23.44
C ALA A 104 -4.90 -3.12 -24.66
N ARG A 105 -3.59 -2.87 -24.66
CA ARG A 105 -2.86 -2.20 -25.74
C ARG A 105 -1.65 -3.04 -26.14
N SER A 106 -1.39 -3.08 -27.45
CA SER A 106 -0.19 -3.76 -27.95
C SER A 106 1.07 -3.00 -27.53
N THR A 107 2.03 -3.73 -26.95
CA THR A 107 3.37 -3.21 -26.63
C THR A 107 4.33 -3.32 -27.81
N ALA A 108 3.95 -4.02 -28.89
CA ALA A 108 4.81 -4.22 -30.06
C ALA A 108 5.18 -2.91 -30.78
N GLY A 109 4.41 -1.83 -30.58
CA GLY A 109 4.71 -0.50 -31.09
C GLY A 109 5.61 0.35 -30.19
N LEU A 110 6.03 -0.17 -29.03
CA LEU A 110 6.89 0.54 -28.09
C LEU A 110 8.36 0.15 -28.31
N VAL A 111 9.26 1.11 -28.11
CA VAL A 111 10.71 0.84 -28.11
C VAL A 111 11.09 0.12 -26.82
N ASN A 112 11.67 -1.07 -26.95
CA ASN A 112 12.14 -1.84 -25.80
C ASN A 112 13.45 -1.25 -25.25
N LEU A 113 13.37 -0.51 -24.15
CA LEU A 113 14.52 0.12 -23.49
C LEU A 113 15.59 -0.88 -23.02
N ASN A 114 15.23 -2.14 -22.80
CA ASN A 114 16.16 -3.18 -22.33
C ASN A 114 16.99 -3.79 -23.46
N MET A 115 16.59 -3.61 -24.72
CA MET A 115 17.25 -4.25 -25.88
C MET A 115 17.62 -3.27 -27.00
N ALA A 116 16.98 -2.09 -27.06
CA ALA A 116 17.21 -1.10 -28.11
C ALA A 116 18.69 -0.66 -28.17
N SER A 117 19.22 -0.46 -29.38
CA SER A 117 20.58 0.04 -29.55
C SER A 117 20.71 1.50 -29.08
N VAL A 118 21.95 1.95 -28.84
CA VAL A 118 22.22 3.36 -28.48
C VAL A 118 21.67 4.31 -29.53
N GLU A 119 21.78 3.95 -30.81
CA GLU A 119 21.33 4.77 -31.93
C GLU A 119 19.79 4.90 -31.92
N LEU A 120 19.07 3.79 -31.71
CA LEU A 120 17.62 3.80 -31.63
C LEU A 120 17.13 4.59 -30.42
N LEU A 121 17.78 4.43 -29.25
CA LEU A 121 17.46 5.20 -28.06
C LEU A 121 17.74 6.69 -28.23
N SER A 122 18.87 7.04 -28.85
CA SER A 122 19.21 8.44 -29.13
C SER A 122 18.15 9.08 -30.03
N LYS A 123 17.70 8.39 -31.08
CA LYS A 123 16.61 8.86 -31.93
C LYS A 123 15.26 8.92 -31.21
N LEU A 124 14.97 7.96 -30.32
CA LEU A 124 13.78 8.01 -29.48
C LEU A 124 13.77 9.27 -28.61
N PHE A 125 14.89 9.67 -28.01
CA PHE A 125 14.94 10.85 -27.15
C PHE A 125 14.97 12.16 -27.92
N GLU A 126 15.63 12.19 -29.08
CA GLU A 126 15.61 13.33 -30.00
C GLU A 126 14.17 13.65 -30.43
N PHE A 127 13.41 12.65 -30.89
CA PHE A 127 12.06 12.87 -31.41
C PHE A 127 10.95 12.77 -30.37
N GLY A 128 11.05 11.82 -29.44
CA GLY A 128 10.03 11.52 -28.45
C GLY A 128 10.10 12.37 -27.19
N ALA A 129 11.29 12.88 -26.84
CA ALA A 129 11.51 13.75 -25.69
C ALA A 129 12.00 15.16 -26.07
N ALA A 130 12.15 15.45 -27.38
CA ALA A 130 12.61 16.73 -27.91
C ALA A 130 13.97 17.19 -27.33
N LEU A 131 14.85 16.24 -27.00
CA LEU A 131 16.21 16.54 -26.52
C LEU A 131 17.14 16.93 -27.67
N ASP A 132 18.18 17.71 -27.37
CA ASP A 132 19.24 17.94 -28.34
C ASP A 132 20.01 16.65 -28.64
N VAL A 133 20.69 16.60 -29.78
CA VAL A 133 21.39 15.39 -30.25
C VAL A 133 22.44 14.89 -29.25
N LYS A 134 23.12 15.80 -28.56
CA LYS A 134 24.17 15.47 -27.58
C LYS A 134 23.54 14.94 -26.29
N GLU A 135 22.52 15.60 -25.78
CA GLU A 135 21.76 15.18 -24.58
C GLU A 135 21.08 13.82 -24.79
N ALA A 136 20.43 13.63 -25.94
CA ALA A 136 19.80 12.38 -26.32
C ALA A 136 20.81 11.22 -26.35
N LYS A 137 22.00 11.45 -26.91
CA LYS A 137 23.08 10.46 -26.93
C LYS A 137 23.58 10.12 -25.53
N ILE A 138 23.81 11.13 -24.69
CA ILE A 138 24.26 10.92 -23.30
C ILE A 138 23.24 10.07 -22.53
N LEU A 139 21.94 10.37 -22.67
CA LEU A 139 20.88 9.60 -22.02
C LEU A 139 20.81 8.15 -22.54
N ALA A 140 20.95 7.94 -23.85
CA ALA A 140 21.01 6.61 -24.45
C ALA A 140 22.20 5.79 -23.94
N ASP A 141 23.39 6.39 -23.90
CA ASP A 141 24.62 5.76 -23.38
C ASP A 141 24.43 5.36 -21.90
N ASN A 142 23.83 6.23 -21.08
CA ASN A 142 23.56 5.96 -19.66
C ASN A 142 22.58 4.78 -19.46
N ILE A 143 21.54 4.67 -20.28
CA ILE A 143 20.58 3.56 -20.20
C ILE A 143 21.26 2.24 -20.56
N VAL A 144 22.12 2.24 -21.59
CA VAL A 144 22.88 1.06 -21.98
C VAL A 144 23.88 0.67 -20.89
N ALA A 145 24.57 1.64 -20.30
CA ALA A 145 25.46 1.40 -19.18
C ALA A 145 24.72 0.83 -17.97
N TRP A 146 23.53 1.33 -17.65
CA TRP A 146 22.70 0.84 -16.53
C TRP A 146 22.24 -0.62 -16.71
N ARG A 147 21.81 -1.00 -17.93
CA ARG A 147 21.31 -2.36 -18.19
C ARG A 147 22.41 -3.39 -18.48
N THR A 148 23.64 -2.94 -18.70
CA THR A 148 24.79 -3.83 -18.89
C THR A 148 25.42 -4.01 -17.52
N PRO A 149 25.16 -5.13 -16.82
CA PRO A 149 25.81 -5.35 -15.54
C PRO A 149 27.32 -5.26 -15.74
N GLN A 150 27.99 -4.35 -15.01
CA GLN A 150 29.45 -4.37 -14.94
C GLN A 150 29.84 -5.73 -14.38
N LEU A 151 30.32 -6.62 -15.26
CA LEU A 151 31.10 -7.76 -14.83
C LEU A 151 32.30 -7.17 -14.11
N MET A 152 32.27 -7.18 -12.78
CA MET A 152 33.46 -6.88 -11.99
C MET A 152 34.48 -7.94 -12.39
N GLU A 153 35.46 -7.56 -13.20
CA GLU A 153 36.70 -8.31 -13.35
C GLU A 153 37.35 -8.32 -11.97
N VAL A 154 37.08 -9.37 -11.20
CA VAL A 154 37.81 -9.71 -9.98
C VAL A 154 39.17 -10.21 -10.45
N ASN A 155 40.15 -9.30 -10.46
CA ASN A 155 41.56 -9.62 -10.57
C ASN A 155 42.13 -9.92 -9.18
#